data_AF-A0A2H9LDW5-F1
#
_entry.id   AF-A0A2H9LDW5-F1
#
_cell.length_a   1.000
_cell.length_b   1.000
_cell.length_c   1.000
_cell.angle_alpha   90.00
_cell.angle_beta   90.00
_cell.angle_gamma   90.00
#
_symmetry.space_group_name_H-M   'P 1'
#
loop_
_entity.id
_entity.type
_entity.pdbx_description
1 polymer ?
#
loop_
_entity_poly.entity_id
_entity_poly.type
_entity_poly.pdbx_seq_one_letter_code
_entity_poly.pdbx_strand_id
1 'polypeptide(L)'
;MGLFAKIKSLFVKKSVPEIITTTAKTTDIIDRDQFVFNYGNVWQYIKPKENTQAEHVLSVISFDDWQNMDEIRKRIKDLFCIEYKHEKSLYPYIKTLVDIGLLETNSVGGKRKWRKKELPIKYPPIVNSSEK
;
A
#
# COMPACT_ATOMS: atom_id res chain seq x y z
N MET A 1 20.19 -24.83 25.34
CA MET A 1 20.83 -24.79 23.99
C MET A 1 20.23 -25.93 23.18
N GLY A 2 19.40 -25.78 22.15
CA GLY A 2 18.76 -24.65 21.50
C GLY A 2 17.60 -25.23 20.69
N LEU A 3 16.38 -24.78 20.97
CA LEU A 3 15.13 -25.28 20.41
C LEU A 3 14.79 -24.47 19.16
N PHE A 4 15.53 -24.65 18.07
CA PHE A 4 15.28 -23.94 16.81
C PHE A 4 15.51 -24.87 15.61
N ALA A 5 14.61 -25.83 15.44
CA ALA A 5 14.53 -26.62 14.22
C ALA A 5 13.06 -26.85 13.86
N LYS A 6 12.35 -25.80 13.45
CA LYS A 6 11.17 -25.94 12.59
C LYS A 6 10.78 -24.60 11.98
N ILE A 7 10.42 -24.66 10.70
CA ILE A 7 9.88 -23.58 9.84
C ILE A 7 10.96 -22.78 9.08
N LYS A 8 11.60 -23.47 8.13
CA LYS A 8 12.01 -22.87 6.84
C LYS A 8 11.50 -23.75 5.70
N SER A 9 10.20 -23.74 5.50
CA SER A 9 9.59 -24.19 4.25
C SER A 9 8.42 -23.25 3.98
N LEU A 10 8.52 -22.49 2.88
CA LEU A 10 7.44 -21.76 2.17
C LEU A 10 7.98 -20.59 1.31
N PHE A 11 9.28 -20.55 1.01
CA PHE A 11 9.76 -19.74 -0.12
C PHE A 11 10.07 -20.65 -1.30
N VAL A 12 9.09 -20.74 -2.19
CA VAL A 12 9.28 -21.20 -3.57
C VAL A 12 10.36 -20.31 -4.18
N LYS A 13 11.54 -20.88 -4.42
CA LYS A 13 12.59 -20.26 -5.24
C LYS A 13 12.02 -20.09 -6.65
N LYS A 14 11.49 -18.89 -6.95
CA LYS A 14 11.25 -18.51 -8.34
C LYS A 14 12.63 -18.22 -8.94
N SER A 15 13.07 -19.10 -9.83
CA SER A 15 14.33 -19.01 -10.56
C SER A 15 14.44 -17.65 -11.27
N VAL A 16 15.49 -16.90 -10.97
CA VAL A 16 15.90 -15.72 -11.74
C VAL A 16 16.50 -16.25 -13.05
N PRO A 17 15.97 -15.90 -14.24
CA PRO A 17 16.58 -16.32 -15.49
C PRO A 17 17.91 -15.60 -15.71
N GLU A 18 18.90 -16.35 -16.19
CA GLU A 18 20.24 -15.88 -16.56
C GLU A 18 20.19 -14.69 -17.53
N ILE A 19 20.94 -13.64 -17.20
CA ILE A 19 21.18 -12.51 -18.11
C ILE A 19 22.25 -12.96 -19.11
N ILE A 20 21.83 -13.42 -20.28
CA ILE A 20 22.74 -13.75 -21.38
C ILE A 20 23.33 -12.43 -21.90
N THR A 21 24.62 -12.21 -21.62
CA THR A 21 25.40 -11.12 -22.21
C THR A 21 25.90 -11.59 -23.58
N THR A 22 25.21 -11.22 -24.66
CA THR A 22 25.72 -11.41 -26.02
C THR A 22 25.86 -10.07 -26.72
N THR A 23 27.12 -9.69 -26.90
CA THR A 23 27.58 -8.59 -27.74
C THR A 23 27.30 -8.83 -29.22
N ALA A 24 27.10 -7.70 -29.92
CA ALA A 24 27.31 -7.44 -31.34
C ALA A 24 26.13 -7.61 -32.31
N LYS A 25 25.67 -6.43 -32.76
CA LYS A 25 25.43 -6.05 -34.15
C LYS A 25 24.51 -6.97 -34.96
N THR A 26 23.24 -6.58 -35.08
CA THR A 26 22.55 -6.43 -36.37
C THR A 26 21.40 -5.48 -36.15
N THR A 27 21.27 -4.57 -37.09
CA THR A 27 20.21 -3.58 -37.29
C THR A 27 18.82 -4.16 -37.06
N ASP A 28 18.20 -3.78 -35.97
CA ASP A 28 16.79 -3.39 -35.98
C ASP A 28 16.74 -2.00 -35.38
N ILE A 29 16.28 -1.05 -36.18
CA ILE A 29 15.80 0.24 -35.71
C ILE A 29 14.54 -0.10 -34.91
N ILE A 30 14.71 -0.51 -33.65
CA ILE A 30 13.60 -0.63 -32.73
C ILE A 30 13.29 0.79 -32.30
N ASP A 31 12.21 1.29 -32.90
CA ASP A 31 11.51 2.52 -32.60
C ASP A 31 11.59 2.84 -31.10
N ARG A 32 12.32 3.91 -30.74
CA ARG A 32 12.55 4.30 -29.33
C ARG A 32 11.31 4.92 -28.67
N ASP A 33 10.17 4.95 -29.36
CA ASP A 33 9.18 5.99 -29.13
C ASP A 33 7.95 5.62 -28.31
N GLN A 34 7.72 4.38 -27.87
CA GLN A 34 6.48 4.08 -27.12
C GLN A 34 6.64 3.07 -25.98
N PHE A 35 7.55 3.32 -25.04
CA PHE A 35 7.35 2.77 -23.69
C PHE A 35 6.28 3.60 -22.96
N VAL A 36 5.01 3.27 -23.19
CA VAL A 36 3.89 3.82 -22.40
C VAL A 36 4.03 3.28 -20.98
N PHE A 37 4.53 4.11 -20.08
CA PHE A 37 4.54 3.80 -18.66
C PHE A 37 3.14 3.92 -18.12
N ASN A 38 2.69 2.89 -17.41
CA ASN A 38 1.43 2.93 -16.70
C ASN A 38 1.65 3.55 -15.31
N TYR A 39 0.69 4.37 -14.90
CA TYR A 39 0.66 5.01 -13.59
C TYR A 39 -0.50 4.45 -12.78
N GLY A 40 -0.21 4.04 -11.56
CA GLY A 40 -1.20 3.56 -10.59
C GLY A 40 -0.95 4.18 -9.22
N ASN A 41 -1.74 3.77 -8.25
CA ASN A 41 -1.58 4.21 -6.87
C ASN A 41 -1.46 2.99 -5.94
N VAL A 42 -0.55 3.05 -4.96
CA VAL A 42 -0.40 2.01 -3.93
C VAL A 42 -1.76 1.62 -3.32
N TRP A 43 -2.66 2.58 -3.13
CA TRP A 43 -3.98 2.35 -2.55
C TRP A 43 -4.87 1.38 -3.35
N GLN A 44 -4.62 1.16 -4.64
CA GLN A 44 -5.34 0.16 -5.44
C GLN A 44 -5.01 -1.29 -5.04
N TYR A 45 -3.86 -1.49 -4.39
CA TYR A 45 -3.34 -2.79 -3.99
C TYR A 45 -3.54 -3.09 -2.49
N ILE A 46 -3.84 -2.06 -1.68
CA ILE A 46 -4.09 -2.22 -0.26
C ILE A 46 -5.56 -2.55 -0.04
N LYS A 47 -5.83 -3.80 0.35
CA LYS A 47 -7.15 -4.26 0.77
C LYS A 47 -7.08 -4.76 2.21
N PRO A 48 -7.55 -3.96 3.18
CA PRO A 48 -7.63 -4.44 4.56
C PRO A 48 -8.62 -5.62 4.63
N LYS A 49 -8.43 -6.49 5.62
CA LYS A 49 -9.39 -7.56 5.90
C LYS A 49 -10.71 -6.96 6.38
N GLU A 50 -11.81 -7.51 5.92
CA GLU A 50 -13.16 -7.10 6.28
C GLU A 50 -13.43 -7.17 7.80
N ASN A 51 -14.28 -6.26 8.27
CA ASN A 51 -14.71 -6.04 9.64
C ASN A 51 -13.54 -5.86 10.63
N THR A 52 -12.43 -5.30 10.16
CA THR A 52 -11.28 -4.99 11.02
C THR A 52 -11.16 -3.51 11.32
N GLN A 53 -10.51 -3.18 12.45
CA GLN A 53 -10.21 -1.79 12.80
C GLN A 53 -9.37 -1.08 11.73
N ALA A 54 -8.48 -1.81 11.06
CA ALA A 54 -7.69 -1.29 9.95
C ALA A 54 -8.58 -0.90 8.75
N GLU A 55 -9.55 -1.73 8.40
CA GLU A 55 -10.54 -1.41 7.38
C GLU A 55 -11.34 -0.16 7.76
N HIS A 56 -11.91 -0.13 8.97
CA HIS A 56 -12.72 0.99 9.40
C HIS A 56 -11.93 2.31 9.33
N VAL A 57 -10.68 2.32 9.78
CA VAL A 57 -9.80 3.50 9.71
C VAL A 57 -9.52 3.88 8.25
N LEU A 58 -9.13 2.92 7.41
CA LEU A 58 -8.79 3.20 6.01
C LEU A 58 -9.98 3.67 5.17
N SER A 59 -11.19 3.22 5.49
CA SER A 59 -12.41 3.62 4.79
C SER A 59 -12.84 5.05 5.11
N VAL A 60 -12.52 5.57 6.30
CA VAL A 60 -12.97 6.90 6.72
C VAL A 60 -11.94 8.02 6.55
N ILE A 61 -10.65 7.68 6.43
CA ILE A 61 -9.60 8.67 6.22
C ILE A 61 -9.54 9.08 4.74
N SER A 62 -9.65 10.39 4.50
CA SER A 62 -9.64 11.04 3.19
C SER A 62 -8.21 11.37 2.72
N PHE A 63 -8.06 11.65 1.42
CA PHE A 63 -6.82 12.19 0.85
C PHE A 63 -6.71 13.70 1.06
N ASP A 64 -7.81 14.42 0.87
CA ASP A 64 -7.81 15.89 0.84
C ASP A 64 -7.86 16.51 2.25
N ASP A 65 -8.61 15.89 3.15
CA ASP A 65 -8.94 16.45 4.46
C ASP A 65 -8.07 15.90 5.59
N TRP A 66 -7.56 16.82 6.43
CA TRP A 66 -6.91 16.49 7.69
C TRP A 66 -7.92 16.20 8.79
N GLN A 67 -8.00 14.95 9.24
CA GLN A 67 -9.01 14.51 10.20
C GLN A 67 -8.43 14.21 11.57
N ASN A 68 -9.15 14.61 12.62
CA ASN A 68 -8.80 14.24 14.00
C ASN A 68 -9.44 12.90 14.42
N MET A 69 -9.08 12.42 15.62
CA MET A 69 -9.58 11.12 16.13
C MET A 69 -11.10 11.10 16.32
N ASP A 70 -11.70 12.21 16.76
CA ASP A 70 -13.14 12.31 17.00
C ASP A 70 -13.92 12.22 15.69
N GLU A 71 -13.46 12.91 14.65
CA GLU A 71 -14.04 12.85 13.30
C GLU A 71 -13.93 11.44 12.71
N ILE A 72 -12.77 10.79 12.87
CA ILE A 72 -12.55 9.40 12.44
C ILE A 72 -13.57 8.49 13.14
N ARG A 73 -13.71 8.59 14.47
CA ARG A 73 -14.67 7.79 15.25
C ARG A 73 -16.11 8.05 14.83
N LYS A 74 -16.48 9.31 14.61
CA LYS A 74 -17.83 9.68 14.16
C LYS A 74 -18.12 9.06 12.79
N ARG A 75 -17.22 9.23 11.82
CA ARG A 75 -17.39 8.63 10.48
C ARG A 75 -17.47 7.10 10.53
N ILE A 76 -16.70 6.45 11.41
CA ILE A 76 -16.79 4.99 11.59
C ILE A 76 -18.15 4.59 12.17
N LYS A 77 -18.65 5.34 13.16
CA LYS A 77 -19.99 5.13 13.71
C LYS A 77 -21.06 5.29 12.63
N ASP A 78 -20.93 6.30 11.78
CA ASP A 78 -21.90 6.58 10.71
C ASP A 78 -21.87 5.51 9.60
N LEU A 79 -20.70 5.00 9.22
CA LEU A 79 -20.54 4.05 8.11
C LEU A 79 -20.69 2.58 8.53
N PHE A 80 -20.24 2.21 9.73
CA PHE A 80 -20.17 0.82 10.18
C PHE A 80 -21.10 0.53 11.36
N CYS A 81 -21.81 1.54 11.89
CA CYS A 81 -22.63 1.42 13.11
C CYS A 81 -21.84 0.91 14.34
N ILE A 82 -20.52 1.11 14.35
CA ILE A 82 -19.61 0.66 15.41
C ILE A 82 -19.11 1.86 16.21
N GLU A 83 -19.24 1.77 17.54
CA GLU A 83 -18.79 2.82 18.45
C GLU A 83 -17.57 2.37 19.25
N TYR A 84 -16.40 2.90 18.89
CA TYR A 84 -15.19 2.72 19.68
C TYR A 84 -15.23 3.60 20.91
N LYS A 85 -15.26 2.99 22.11
CA LYS A 85 -15.30 3.72 23.39
C LYS A 85 -14.02 4.49 23.71
N HIS A 86 -12.87 4.03 23.22
CA HIS A 86 -11.56 4.60 23.53
C HIS A 86 -10.77 4.88 22.26
N GLU A 87 -10.10 6.03 22.21
CA GLU A 87 -9.17 6.38 21.12
C GLU A 87 -8.01 5.39 21.01
N LYS A 88 -7.60 4.82 22.14
CA LYS A 88 -6.54 3.80 22.24
C LYS A 88 -6.85 2.55 21.42
N SER A 89 -8.10 2.32 21.04
CA SER A 89 -8.49 1.19 20.18
C SER A 89 -8.11 1.42 18.72
N LEU A 90 -8.14 2.67 18.24
CA LEU A 90 -7.85 3.01 16.83
C LEU A 90 -6.43 3.53 16.63
N TYR A 91 -5.88 4.21 17.64
CA TYR A 91 -4.57 4.83 17.56
C TYR A 91 -3.43 3.87 17.12
N PRO A 92 -3.34 2.61 17.60
CA PRO A 92 -2.31 1.67 17.15
C PRO A 92 -2.35 1.39 15.63
N TYR A 93 -3.54 1.35 15.05
CA TYR A 93 -3.72 1.13 13.61
C TYR A 93 -3.31 2.36 12.82
N ILE A 94 -3.75 3.54 13.24
CA ILE A 94 -3.36 4.81 12.62
C ILE A 94 -1.83 4.99 12.72
N LYS A 95 -1.25 4.72 13.89
CA LYS A 95 0.20 4.83 14.10
C LYS A 95 0.96 3.87 13.18
N THR A 96 0.52 2.61 13.08
CA THR A 96 1.13 1.66 12.15
C THR A 96 1.11 2.18 10.71
N LEU A 97 -0.02 2.71 10.25
CA LEU A 97 -0.17 3.25 8.90
C LEU A 97 0.71 4.50 8.65
N VAL A 98 0.94 5.32 9.68
CA VAL A 98 1.88 6.44 9.64
C VAL A 98 3.33 5.92 9.58
N ASP A 99 3.68 4.96 10.43
CA ASP A 99 5.03 4.41 10.53
C ASP A 99 5.49 3.76 9.20
N ILE A 100 4.56 3.12 8.47
CA ILE A 100 4.83 2.54 7.14
C ILE A 100 4.66 3.54 5.99
N GLY A 101 4.37 4.81 6.28
CA GLY A 101 4.35 5.90 5.30
C GLY A 101 3.09 5.99 4.43
N LEU A 102 2.00 5.31 4.79
CA LEU A 102 0.72 5.40 4.07
C LEU A 102 -0.10 6.63 4.48
N LEU A 103 -0.05 7.00 5.76
CA LEU A 103 -0.73 8.19 6.26
C LEU A 103 0.28 9.28 6.58
N GLU A 104 -0.12 10.52 6.34
CA GLU A 104 0.58 11.69 6.83
C GLU A 104 0.03 12.09 8.19
N THR A 105 0.88 12.69 9.03
CA THR A 105 0.47 13.24 10.31
C THR A 105 0.78 14.73 10.36
N ASN A 106 -0.17 15.48 10.89
CA ASN A 106 0.00 16.90 11.18
C ASN A 106 -0.37 17.14 12.63
N SER A 107 0.39 17.99 13.31
CA SER A 107 0.17 18.36 14.71
C SER A 107 -0.02 19.86 14.78
N VAL A 108 -1.27 20.30 14.89
CA VAL A 108 -1.62 21.73 15.01
C VAL A 108 -2.37 21.93 16.33
N GLY A 109 -1.90 22.85 17.16
CA GLY A 109 -2.57 23.19 18.43
C GLY A 109 -2.67 22.02 19.43
N GLY A 110 -1.68 21.11 19.43
CA GLY A 110 -1.65 19.96 20.34
C GLY A 110 -2.57 18.80 19.96
N LYS A 111 -3.40 18.94 18.92
CA LYS A 111 -4.22 17.86 18.36
C LYS A 111 -3.55 17.28 17.12
N ARG A 112 -3.49 15.95 17.05
CA ARG A 112 -3.00 15.23 15.88
C ARG A 112 -4.12 15.06 14.86
N LYS A 113 -3.77 15.28 13.61
CA LYS A 113 -4.62 15.03 12.45
C LYS A 113 -3.91 14.12 11.47
N TRP A 114 -4.69 13.38 10.69
CA TRP A 114 -4.19 12.42 9.71
C TRP A 114 -4.93 12.56 8.39
N ARG A 115 -4.23 12.24 7.30
CA ARG A 115 -4.79 12.10 5.95
C ARG A 115 -4.04 11.02 5.19
N LYS A 116 -4.63 10.50 4.11
CA LYS A 116 -3.94 9.58 3.21
C LYS A 116 -2.86 10.30 2.43
N LYS A 117 -1.72 9.63 2.27
CA LYS A 117 -0.64 10.08 1.40
C LYS A 117 -0.89 9.63 -0.04
N GLU A 118 -0.67 10.49 -1.01
CA GLU A 118 -0.65 10.10 -2.40
C GLU A 118 0.65 9.35 -2.71
N LEU A 119 0.52 8.09 -3.14
CA LEU A 119 1.66 7.21 -3.41
C LEU A 119 1.55 6.68 -4.85
N PRO A 120 2.02 7.44 -5.85
CA PRO A 120 2.03 6.99 -7.23
C PRO A 120 3.05 5.87 -7.44
N ILE A 121 2.66 4.84 -8.18
CA ILE A 121 3.54 3.75 -8.62
C ILE A 121 3.66 3.81 -10.14
N LYS A 122 4.90 3.70 -10.62
CA LYS A 122 5.23 3.50 -12.03
C LYS A 122 5.47 2.02 -12.27
N TYR A 123 4.77 1.41 -13.23
CA TYR A 123 5.00 0.01 -13.60
C TYR A 123 5.29 -0.12 -15.10
N PRO A 124 6.09 -1.15 -15.49
CA PRO A 124 6.39 -1.40 -16.89
C PRO A 124 5.11 -1.72 -17.67
N PRO A 125 5.12 -1.50 -18.99
CA PRO A 125 3.98 -1.85 -19.84
C PRO A 125 3.65 -3.34 -19.68
N ILE A 126 2.36 -3.63 -19.57
CA ILE A 126 1.87 -5.01 -19.58
C ILE A 126 1.97 -5.46 -21.04
N VAL A 127 3.03 -6.20 -21.37
CA VAL A 127 3.09 -6.91 -22.64
C VAL A 127 2.07 -8.04 -22.53
N ASN A 128 0.89 -7.84 -23.12
CA ASN A 128 -0.05 -8.93 -23.30
C ASN A 128 0.62 -9.92 -24.26
N SER A 129 1.25 -10.95 -23.71
CA SER A 129 1.53 -12.19 -24.44
C SER A 129 0.16 -12.77 -24.81
N SER A 130 -0.37 -12.28 -25.94
CA SER A 130 -1.44 -12.94 -26.68
C SER A 130 -0.85 -14.27 -27.13
N GLU A 131 -0.98 -15.27 -26.26
CA GLU A 131 -0.72 -16.65 -26.61
C GLU A 131 -1.66 -17.05 -27.75
N LYS A 132 -1.03 -17.69 -28.73
CA LYS A 132 -1.56 -18.17 -30.00
C LYS A 132 -2.58 -19.29 -29.82
#